data_AF-A0A6J4LZC7-F1
#
_entry.id   AF-A0A6J4LZC7-F1
#
_cell.length_a   1.000
_cell.length_b   1.000
_cell.length_c   1.000
_cell.angle_alpha   90.00
_cell.angle_beta   90.00
_cell.angle_gamma   90.00
#
_symmetry.space_group_name_H-M   'P 1'
#
loop_
_entity.id
_entity.type
_entity.pdbx_description
1 polymer ?
#
loop_
_entity_poly.entity_id
_entity_poly.type
_entity_poly.pdbx_seq_one_letter_code
_entity_poly.pdbx_strand_id
1 'polypeptide(L)'
;MSYRTALLPALLALAACQGKTPAPVRAPETPEAQVPADLAATRIEADLRFLADDLLEGREAGTRGYALASLYVAQRLRAIGLEPAGENGSYFQTVPLLRATRVDGGSEAVIEREGRRTVLRERDAFLPSLNYNRPDARITAPAVFVGQGVHAPELQHDDFRGVDVRGKIAVLFAGAPEKFDNDRRAFYSSSREKFAELVRRGAVGVLFLTTDEDEKRHPWARSIANWSKPGMRLRAADGTAVDSYPELQVVGSAHIDHNTAILGRDPASLYAAVKAGTLAPFDLPGTLTLASRTQIAKSQSRNVVARLRGRDASLGGEHVAFTAHLDHVGIGAPVEGDAIYNGALDNALGVAIMLEAAQQLVSANDAPKRSLLFIALTAEEKGLLGAEWFVRNPTVPRGSLVANVNMDMPVMLTPTRDVVPIGIEHSDLKPIVEQAAKDVGVGLSPDPLPEEVVFVRSDQYAFIRAGIPAVYLDGGIDAHEGDGTAAMKTFLSEHYHRPSDDADQTIQYADAARLARLNANIGERIANRAQRPKWNAGDFFGERFGAKPAREP
;
A
#
# COMPACT_ATOMS: atom_id res chain seq x y z
N MET A 1 -49.30 -24.02 -112.46
CA MET A 1 -48.54 -24.67 -111.37
C MET A 1 -49.17 -24.26 -110.05
N SER A 2 -49.85 -25.22 -109.42
CA SER A 2 -50.27 -25.35 -108.01
C SER A 2 -49.61 -24.46 -106.96
N TYR A 3 -50.22 -23.97 -105.87
CA TYR A 3 -51.52 -24.17 -105.22
C TYR A 3 -51.88 -22.87 -104.43
N ARG A 4 -53.18 -22.63 -104.23
CA ARG A 4 -53.81 -21.52 -103.49
C ARG A 4 -53.45 -21.51 -101.99
N THR A 5 -53.44 -20.35 -101.34
CA THR A 5 -53.73 -20.26 -99.88
C THR A 5 -54.21 -18.87 -99.47
N ALA A 6 -55.24 -18.87 -98.63
CA ALA A 6 -56.08 -17.73 -98.25
C ALA A 6 -55.61 -17.08 -96.94
N LEU A 7 -55.95 -15.79 -96.82
CA LEU A 7 -55.70 -14.91 -95.67
C LEU A 7 -56.71 -15.11 -94.50
N LEU A 8 -56.25 -14.67 -93.31
CA LEU A 8 -56.94 -14.15 -92.09
C LEU A 8 -56.71 -14.99 -90.81
N PRO A 9 -56.72 -14.37 -89.60
CA PRO A 9 -56.11 -13.10 -89.17
C PRO A 9 -55.26 -13.27 -87.89
N ALA A 10 -54.42 -12.28 -87.57
CA ALA A 10 -53.57 -12.26 -86.38
C ALA A 10 -54.35 -11.86 -85.11
N LEU A 11 -54.25 -12.69 -84.07
CA LEU A 11 -54.69 -12.44 -82.70
C LEU A 11 -53.43 -12.30 -81.82
N LEU A 12 -53.18 -11.10 -81.29
CA LEU A 12 -52.17 -10.84 -80.28
C LEU A 12 -52.74 -11.21 -78.90
N ALA A 13 -52.29 -12.33 -78.34
CA ALA A 13 -52.52 -12.70 -76.95
C ALA A 13 -51.27 -12.34 -76.12
N LEU A 14 -51.44 -11.48 -75.11
CA LEU A 14 -50.45 -11.28 -74.05
C LEU A 14 -50.38 -12.54 -73.18
N ALA A 15 -49.25 -13.25 -73.22
CA ALA A 15 -48.91 -14.27 -72.23
C ALA A 15 -47.95 -13.67 -71.19
N ALA A 16 -48.42 -13.64 -69.94
CA ALA A 16 -47.65 -13.25 -68.76
C ALA A 16 -46.58 -14.31 -68.45
N CYS A 17 -45.31 -13.92 -68.45
CA CYS A 17 -44.24 -14.72 -67.86
C CYS A 17 -44.28 -14.53 -66.33
N GLN A 18 -44.69 -15.58 -65.61
CA GLN A 18 -44.50 -15.70 -64.17
C GLN A 18 -43.00 -15.87 -63.87
N GLY A 19 -42.34 -14.79 -63.43
CA GLY A 19 -41.02 -14.86 -62.82
C GLY A 19 -41.13 -15.47 -61.42
N LYS A 20 -40.39 -16.56 -61.17
CA LYS A 20 -40.21 -17.13 -59.82
C LYS A 20 -39.50 -16.09 -58.94
N THR A 21 -40.21 -15.56 -57.94
CA THR A 21 -39.62 -14.75 -56.88
C THR A 21 -38.63 -15.59 -56.09
N PRO A 22 -37.36 -15.19 -55.95
CA PRO A 22 -36.43 -15.90 -55.08
C PRO A 22 -36.89 -15.74 -53.62
N ALA A 23 -36.83 -16.84 -52.86
CA ALA A 23 -37.13 -16.82 -51.43
C ALA A 23 -36.19 -15.84 -50.70
N PRO A 24 -36.68 -15.10 -49.69
CA PRO A 24 -35.84 -14.19 -48.93
C PRO A 24 -34.71 -14.98 -48.26
N VAL A 25 -33.47 -14.63 -48.58
CA VAL A 25 -32.29 -15.14 -47.89
C VAL A 25 -32.37 -14.63 -46.46
N ARG A 26 -32.62 -15.53 -45.50
CA ARG A 26 -32.55 -15.22 -44.07
C ARG A 26 -31.11 -14.82 -43.78
N ALA A 27 -30.91 -13.59 -43.33
CA ALA A 27 -29.60 -13.14 -42.86
C ALA A 27 -29.10 -14.13 -41.78
N PRO A 28 -27.80 -14.48 -41.76
CA PRO A 28 -27.26 -15.26 -40.66
C PRO A 28 -27.54 -14.50 -39.36
N GLU A 29 -28.21 -15.16 -38.42
CA GLU A 29 -28.37 -14.64 -37.06
C GLU A 29 -26.96 -14.45 -36.50
N THR A 30 -26.55 -13.19 -36.33
CA THR A 30 -25.40 -12.85 -35.50
C THR A 30 -25.63 -13.54 -34.16
N PRO A 31 -24.71 -14.37 -33.66
CA PRO A 31 -24.84 -14.91 -32.31
C PRO A 31 -25.07 -13.71 -31.39
N GLU A 32 -26.19 -13.71 -30.66
CA GLU A 32 -26.36 -12.80 -29.53
C GLU A 32 -25.11 -12.99 -28.67
N ALA A 33 -24.26 -11.96 -28.63
CA ALA A 33 -23.12 -11.97 -27.74
C ALA A 33 -23.68 -12.19 -26.33
N GLN A 34 -23.40 -13.35 -25.75
CA GLN A 34 -23.80 -13.67 -24.39
C GLN A 34 -23.20 -12.59 -23.49
N VAL A 35 -24.06 -11.70 -22.99
CA VAL A 35 -23.66 -10.70 -22.01
C VAL A 35 -23.14 -11.48 -20.78
N PRO A 36 -21.91 -11.22 -20.30
CA PRO A 36 -21.38 -11.90 -19.13
C PRO A 36 -22.34 -11.81 -17.94
N ALA A 37 -22.43 -12.88 -17.14
CA ALA A 37 -23.40 -13.00 -16.04
C ALA A 37 -23.24 -11.95 -14.92
N ASP A 38 -22.08 -11.29 -14.80
CA ASP A 38 -21.87 -10.10 -13.98
C ASP A 38 -20.91 -9.11 -14.68
N LEU A 39 -21.46 -8.00 -15.19
CA LEU A 39 -20.69 -6.97 -15.87
C LEU A 39 -19.66 -6.27 -14.97
N ALA A 40 -19.90 -6.19 -13.66
CA ALA A 40 -18.95 -5.61 -12.71
C ALA A 40 -17.71 -6.50 -12.58
N ALA A 41 -17.92 -7.81 -12.44
CA ALA A 41 -16.83 -8.79 -12.40
C ALA A 41 -15.98 -8.73 -13.67
N THR A 42 -16.61 -8.66 -14.85
CA THR A 42 -15.88 -8.54 -16.13
C THR A 42 -15.05 -7.25 -16.23
N ARG A 43 -15.57 -6.10 -15.74
CA ARG A 43 -14.80 -4.85 -15.74
C ARG A 43 -13.62 -4.91 -14.79
N ILE A 44 -13.81 -5.47 -13.59
CA ILE A 44 -12.74 -5.65 -12.61
C ILE A 44 -11.64 -6.55 -13.19
N GLU A 45 -12.00 -7.69 -13.80
CA GLU A 45 -11.02 -8.57 -14.44
C GLU A 45 -10.24 -7.85 -15.54
N ALA A 46 -10.93 -7.09 -16.41
CA ALA A 46 -10.27 -6.35 -17.47
C ALA A 46 -9.30 -5.28 -16.93
N ASP A 47 -9.71 -4.55 -15.90
CA ASP A 47 -8.87 -3.53 -15.25
C ASP A 47 -7.66 -4.19 -14.55
N LEU A 48 -7.86 -5.31 -13.84
CA LEU A 48 -6.78 -6.07 -13.20
C LEU A 48 -5.79 -6.63 -14.20
N ARG A 49 -6.26 -7.31 -15.26
CA ARG A 49 -5.37 -7.93 -16.25
C ARG A 49 -4.47 -6.90 -16.92
N PHE A 50 -5.01 -5.73 -17.28
CA PHE A 50 -4.17 -4.67 -17.83
C PHE A 50 -3.19 -4.13 -16.80
N LEU A 51 -3.66 -3.86 -15.57
CA LEU A 51 -2.81 -3.32 -14.52
C LEU A 51 -1.70 -4.28 -14.13
N ALA A 52 -1.92 -5.59 -14.14
CA ALA A 52 -0.94 -6.63 -13.85
C ALA A 52 -0.21 -7.17 -15.09
N ASP A 53 -0.28 -6.48 -16.24
CA ASP A 53 0.41 -6.90 -17.47
C ASP A 53 1.92 -6.57 -17.43
N ASP A 54 2.75 -7.44 -18.00
CA ASP A 54 4.20 -7.25 -18.14
C ASP A 54 4.58 -5.94 -18.84
N LEU A 55 3.71 -5.44 -19.73
CA LEU A 55 3.87 -4.13 -20.40
C LEU A 55 4.11 -3.00 -19.39
N LEU A 56 3.57 -3.13 -18.18
CA LEU A 56 3.66 -2.17 -17.10
C LEU A 56 4.84 -2.42 -16.15
N GLU A 57 5.72 -3.38 -16.44
CA GLU A 57 7.03 -3.55 -15.79
C GLU A 57 6.94 -3.60 -14.25
N GLY A 58 5.86 -4.17 -13.71
CA GLY A 58 5.58 -4.23 -12.27
C GLY A 58 5.33 -2.88 -11.58
N ARG A 59 5.11 -1.81 -12.34
CA ARG A 59 4.62 -0.50 -11.87
C ARG A 59 5.42 0.14 -10.72
N GLU A 60 6.74 -0.04 -10.61
CA GLU A 60 7.50 0.67 -9.56
C GLU A 60 7.32 2.19 -9.69
N ALA A 61 7.07 2.87 -8.56
CA ALA A 61 6.91 4.32 -8.53
C ALA A 61 8.05 5.06 -9.27
N GLY A 62 7.68 6.05 -10.07
CA GLY A 62 8.64 6.83 -10.86
C GLY A 62 9.26 6.13 -12.08
N THR A 63 8.77 4.95 -12.47
CA THR A 63 9.18 4.25 -13.70
C THR A 63 8.22 4.49 -14.88
N ARG A 64 8.61 4.01 -16.06
CA ARG A 64 7.78 4.01 -17.28
C ARG A 64 6.49 3.21 -17.06
N GLY A 65 6.61 2.00 -16.51
CA GLY A 65 5.49 1.14 -16.16
C GLY A 65 4.43 1.83 -15.30
N TYR A 66 4.84 2.48 -14.20
CA TYR A 66 3.93 3.26 -13.36
C TYR A 66 3.31 4.46 -14.10
N ALA A 67 4.08 5.14 -14.95
CA ALA A 67 3.56 6.24 -15.75
C ALA A 67 2.43 5.78 -16.69
N LEU A 68 2.53 4.59 -17.29
CA LEU A 68 1.46 4.02 -18.11
C LEU A 68 0.24 3.62 -17.27
N ALA A 69 0.45 2.95 -16.14
CA ALA A 69 -0.62 2.57 -15.23
C ALA A 69 -1.43 3.79 -14.74
N SER A 70 -0.74 4.86 -14.32
CA SER A 70 -1.39 6.09 -13.87
C SER A 70 -2.16 6.81 -14.98
N LEU A 71 -1.68 6.77 -16.23
CA LEU A 71 -2.45 7.28 -17.37
C LEU A 71 -3.71 6.46 -17.60
N TYR A 72 -3.60 5.14 -17.55
CA TYR A 72 -4.74 4.23 -17.69
C TYR A 72 -5.82 4.51 -16.64
N VAL A 73 -5.45 4.55 -15.36
CA VAL A 73 -6.38 4.85 -14.26
C VAL A 73 -7.04 6.21 -14.45
N ALA A 74 -6.28 7.25 -14.84
CA ALA A 74 -6.86 8.56 -15.13
C ALA A 74 -7.88 8.53 -16.28
N GLN A 75 -7.63 7.74 -17.33
CA GLN A 75 -8.59 7.56 -18.42
C GLN A 75 -9.81 6.74 -17.99
N ARG A 76 -9.64 5.72 -17.14
CA ARG A 76 -10.76 4.96 -16.57
C ARG A 76 -11.66 5.85 -15.73
N LEU A 77 -11.10 6.64 -14.81
CA LEU A 77 -11.85 7.61 -13.99
C LEU A 77 -12.57 8.66 -14.85
N ARG A 78 -11.92 9.16 -15.92
CA ARG A 78 -12.55 10.06 -16.89
C ARG A 78 -13.71 9.40 -17.63
N ALA A 79 -13.53 8.16 -18.09
CA ALA A 79 -14.55 7.41 -18.82
C ALA A 79 -15.77 7.08 -17.94
N ILE A 80 -15.54 6.86 -16.64
CA ILE A 80 -16.59 6.71 -15.63
C ILE A 80 -17.42 8.01 -15.49
N GLY A 81 -16.81 9.18 -15.75
CA GLY A 81 -17.47 10.49 -15.68
C GLY A 81 -17.09 11.33 -14.46
N LEU A 82 -16.02 10.98 -13.75
CA LEU A 82 -15.52 11.76 -12.62
C LEU A 82 -14.82 13.05 -13.07
N GLU A 83 -14.78 14.05 -12.20
CA GLU A 83 -14.04 15.29 -12.43
C GLU A 83 -12.56 15.13 -12.04
N PRO A 84 -11.61 15.77 -12.75
CA PRO A 84 -10.23 15.86 -12.28
C PRO A 84 -10.15 16.61 -10.94
N ALA A 85 -9.39 16.09 -9.99
CA ALA A 85 -9.18 16.71 -8.68
C ALA A 85 -7.69 16.72 -8.26
N GLY A 86 -6.78 16.58 -9.23
CA GLY A 86 -5.35 16.78 -9.06
C GLY A 86 -4.93 18.25 -9.21
N GLU A 87 -3.64 18.47 -9.41
CA GLU A 87 -3.05 19.79 -9.56
C GLU A 87 -3.51 20.45 -10.86
N ASN A 88 -3.75 21.77 -10.81
CA ASN A 88 -4.04 22.62 -11.97
C ASN A 88 -5.21 22.10 -12.85
N GLY A 89 -6.23 21.49 -12.25
CA GLY A 89 -7.38 20.95 -12.97
C GLY A 89 -7.10 19.64 -13.73
N SER A 90 -5.99 18.97 -13.44
CA SER A 90 -5.65 17.66 -13.99
C SER A 90 -6.08 16.51 -13.07
N TYR A 91 -5.88 15.26 -13.52
CA TYR A 91 -6.05 14.08 -12.67
C TYR A 91 -4.82 13.76 -11.83
N PHE A 92 -3.72 14.52 -11.95
CA PHE A 92 -2.44 14.12 -11.37
C PHE A 92 -2.02 15.06 -10.25
N GLN A 93 -1.49 14.49 -9.17
CA GLN A 93 -0.73 15.23 -8.18
C GLN A 93 0.72 14.75 -8.23
N THR A 94 1.65 15.68 -8.42
CA THR A 94 3.08 15.37 -8.46
C THR A 94 3.58 14.96 -7.08
N VAL A 95 4.28 13.84 -6.98
CA VAL A 95 4.92 13.36 -5.74
C VAL A 95 6.43 13.47 -5.90
N PRO A 96 7.09 14.47 -5.28
CA PRO A 96 8.53 14.68 -5.42
C PRO A 96 9.30 13.69 -4.54
N LEU A 97 10.27 13.00 -5.14
CA LEU A 97 11.00 11.91 -4.50
C LEU A 97 12.52 12.10 -4.59
N LEU A 98 13.22 11.44 -3.69
CA LEU A 98 14.62 11.07 -3.80
C LEU A 98 14.68 9.56 -3.99
N ARG A 99 15.45 9.10 -4.98
CA ARG A 99 15.80 7.69 -5.17
C ARG A 99 17.22 7.49 -4.67
N ALA A 100 17.43 6.44 -3.89
CA ALA A 100 18.71 6.17 -3.27
C ALA A 100 19.14 4.70 -3.47
N THR A 101 20.40 4.49 -3.83
CA THR A 101 21.02 3.15 -3.99
C THR A 101 22.30 3.08 -3.17
N ARG A 102 22.54 1.96 -2.49
CA ARG A 102 23.81 1.74 -1.79
C ARG A 102 24.93 1.52 -2.82
N VAL A 103 26.14 1.94 -2.48
CA VAL A 103 27.33 1.68 -3.28
C VAL A 103 28.07 0.49 -2.71
N ASP A 104 28.30 -0.53 -3.54
CA ASP A 104 29.08 -1.72 -3.18
C ASP A 104 30.50 -1.37 -2.74
N GLY A 105 30.99 -1.99 -1.66
CA GLY A 105 32.27 -1.63 -1.04
C GLY A 105 32.26 -0.27 -0.34
N GLY A 106 31.08 0.34 -0.21
CA GLY A 106 30.88 1.66 0.39
C GLY A 106 30.55 1.62 1.88
N SER A 107 30.65 0.46 2.54
CA SER A 107 30.31 0.30 3.95
C SER A 107 31.49 -0.12 4.82
N GLU A 108 31.46 0.33 6.08
CA GLU A 108 32.45 -0.02 7.11
C GLU A 108 31.70 -0.23 8.42
N ALA A 109 32.00 -1.31 9.13
CA ALA A 109 31.56 -1.49 10.52
C ALA A 109 32.69 -2.11 11.34
N VAL A 110 33.14 -1.41 12.39
CA VAL A 110 34.31 -1.80 13.18
C VAL A 110 34.09 -1.54 14.66
N ILE A 111 34.35 -2.54 15.49
CA ILE A 111 34.36 -2.42 16.96
C ILE A 111 35.80 -2.35 17.43
N GLU A 112 36.14 -1.32 18.20
CA GLU A 112 37.44 -1.20 18.88
C GLU A 112 37.22 -1.26 20.40
N ARG A 113 37.71 -2.32 21.03
CA ARG A 113 37.54 -2.56 22.48
C ARG A 113 38.82 -3.19 23.04
N GLU A 114 39.37 -2.60 24.09
CA GLU A 114 40.56 -3.12 24.79
C GLU A 114 41.75 -3.39 23.85
N GLY A 115 41.98 -2.51 22.87
CA GLY A 115 43.04 -2.68 21.86
C GLY A 115 42.76 -3.75 20.80
N ARG A 116 41.63 -4.45 20.87
CA ARG A 116 41.17 -5.43 19.87
C ARG A 116 40.26 -4.76 18.85
N ARG A 117 40.59 -4.93 17.57
CA ARG A 117 39.80 -4.47 16.42
C ARG A 117 38.99 -5.63 15.84
N THR A 118 37.67 -5.51 15.80
CA THR A 118 36.75 -6.48 15.16
C THR A 118 36.11 -5.82 13.95
N VAL A 119 36.31 -6.38 12.76
CA VAL A 119 35.66 -5.92 11.53
C VAL A 119 34.37 -6.72 11.32
N LEU A 120 33.24 -6.03 11.19
CA LEU A 120 31.98 -6.61 10.74
C LEU A 120 31.93 -6.43 9.23
N ARG A 121 32.18 -7.51 8.49
CA ARG A 121 32.26 -7.49 7.02
C ARG A 121 30.91 -7.13 6.40
N GLU A 122 30.94 -6.33 5.34
CA GLU A 122 29.77 -5.98 4.53
C GLU A 122 29.06 -7.25 4.02
N ARG A 123 27.72 -7.24 4.08
CA ARG A 123 26.82 -8.35 3.71
C ARG A 123 26.93 -9.62 4.55
N ASP A 124 28.11 -9.95 5.08
CA ASP A 124 28.31 -11.05 6.03
C ASP A 124 27.75 -10.70 7.41
N ALA A 125 28.22 -9.58 7.98
CA ALA A 125 27.94 -9.19 9.35
C ALA A 125 27.19 -7.87 9.49
N PHE A 126 27.24 -6.99 8.47
CA PHE A 126 26.68 -5.64 8.53
C PHE A 126 26.02 -5.24 7.21
N LEU A 127 24.84 -4.62 7.32
CA LEU A 127 24.12 -3.99 6.22
C LEU A 127 23.71 -2.55 6.60
N PRO A 128 24.28 -1.51 5.97
CA PRO A 128 23.81 -0.16 6.18
C PRO A 128 22.46 0.08 5.49
N SER A 129 21.64 0.92 6.13
CA SER A 129 20.42 1.48 5.55
C SER A 129 20.76 2.54 4.49
N LEU A 130 19.78 2.90 3.65
CA LEU A 130 19.94 4.03 2.72
C LEU A 130 20.05 5.33 3.51
N ASN A 131 21.00 6.17 3.11
CA ASN A 131 21.07 7.53 3.59
C ASN A 131 20.53 8.47 2.51
N TYR A 132 19.48 9.23 2.84
CA TYR A 132 18.87 10.20 1.94
C TYR A 132 19.36 11.64 2.17
N ASN A 133 20.17 11.87 3.21
CA ASN A 133 20.64 13.20 3.60
C ASN A 133 22.08 13.47 3.17
N ARG A 134 22.90 12.42 3.03
CA ARG A 134 24.31 12.53 2.68
C ARG A 134 24.77 11.32 1.85
N PRO A 135 25.46 11.53 0.71
CA PRO A 135 25.99 10.43 -0.12
C PRO A 135 27.07 9.62 0.58
N ASP A 136 27.92 10.26 1.39
CA ASP A 136 28.98 9.62 2.15
C ASP A 136 28.80 9.92 3.63
N ALA A 137 28.74 8.88 4.45
CA ALA A 137 28.58 8.98 5.89
C ALA A 137 29.58 8.07 6.60
N ARG A 138 30.27 8.60 7.61
CA ARG A 138 31.12 7.82 8.51
C ARG A 138 31.06 8.44 9.90
N ILE A 139 30.89 7.60 10.91
CA ILE A 139 30.92 7.98 12.32
C ILE A 139 31.77 6.99 13.10
N THR A 140 32.53 7.50 14.06
CA THR A 140 33.20 6.72 15.10
C THR A 140 32.82 7.34 16.44
N ALA A 141 32.15 6.57 17.29
CA ALA A 141 31.64 7.07 18.57
C ALA A 141 31.57 5.96 19.62
N PRO A 142 31.47 6.30 20.91
CA PRO A 142 31.01 5.36 21.92
C PRO A 142 29.62 4.82 21.57
N ALA A 143 29.29 3.63 22.05
CA ALA A 143 28.00 2.99 21.81
C ALA A 143 27.28 2.69 23.12
N VAL A 144 25.94 2.66 23.06
CA VAL A 144 25.08 2.35 24.20
C VAL A 144 24.00 1.38 23.75
N PHE A 145 23.81 0.31 24.50
CA PHE A 145 22.71 -0.61 24.27
C PHE A 145 21.44 -0.07 24.96
N VAL A 146 20.37 0.12 24.19
CA VAL A 146 19.12 0.75 24.63
C VAL A 146 17.91 -0.16 24.41
N GLY A 147 18.06 -1.47 24.63
CA GLY A 147 16.93 -2.41 24.58
C GLY A 147 16.27 -2.44 23.19
N GLN A 148 15.02 -2.00 23.12
CA GLN A 148 14.25 -1.82 21.89
C GLN A 148 14.16 -0.34 21.46
N GLY A 149 14.75 0.59 22.20
CA GLY A 149 14.70 2.03 21.94
C GLY A 149 13.31 2.64 22.15
N VAL A 150 12.52 2.09 23.08
CA VAL A 150 11.15 2.53 23.35
C VAL A 150 11.10 3.49 24.55
N HIS A 151 10.42 4.61 24.37
CA HIS A 151 10.03 5.53 25.44
C HIS A 151 8.50 5.69 25.44
N ALA A 152 7.83 5.01 26.36
CA ALA A 152 6.36 4.97 26.50
C ALA A 152 5.98 5.20 27.98
N PRO A 153 6.08 6.45 28.48
CA PRO A 153 5.84 6.76 29.89
C PRO A 153 4.41 6.42 30.36
N GLU A 154 3.42 6.51 29.47
CA GLU A 154 2.04 6.11 29.72
C GLU A 154 1.88 4.60 29.95
N LEU A 155 2.81 3.79 29.46
CA LEU A 155 2.92 2.35 29.71
C LEU A 155 3.99 2.01 30.75
N GLN A 156 4.52 3.02 31.45
CA GLN A 156 5.59 2.89 32.45
C GLN A 156 6.84 2.18 31.90
N HIS A 157 7.20 2.45 30.64
CA HIS A 157 8.33 1.83 29.96
C HIS A 157 9.31 2.87 29.42
N ASP A 158 10.59 2.74 29.77
CA ASP A 158 11.65 3.64 29.29
C ASP A 158 12.98 2.88 29.14
N ASP A 159 13.31 2.51 27.89
CA ASP A 159 14.54 1.79 27.54
C ASP A 159 15.81 2.65 27.70
N PHE A 160 15.66 3.94 27.99
CA PHE A 160 16.76 4.88 28.14
C PHE A 160 17.09 5.21 29.60
N ARG A 161 16.38 4.60 30.56
CA ARG A 161 16.50 4.94 31.97
C ARG A 161 17.92 4.67 32.48
N GLY A 162 18.59 5.73 32.94
CA GLY A 162 19.90 5.65 33.57
C GLY A 162 21.09 5.65 32.61
N VAL A 163 20.89 5.89 31.31
CA VAL A 163 21.97 6.03 30.32
C VAL A 163 21.89 7.35 29.56
N ASP A 164 23.06 7.85 29.15
CA ASP A 164 23.16 8.99 28.24
C ASP A 164 23.47 8.51 26.81
N VAL A 165 22.65 8.93 25.85
CA VAL A 165 22.74 8.56 24.43
C VAL A 165 23.40 9.68 23.61
N ARG A 166 23.60 10.87 24.19
CA ARG A 166 24.10 12.04 23.47
C ARG A 166 25.48 11.78 22.87
N GLY A 167 25.62 11.98 21.56
CA GLY A 167 26.85 11.77 20.82
C GLY A 167 27.23 10.30 20.64
N LYS A 168 26.37 9.35 21.01
CA LYS A 168 26.65 7.91 20.94
C LYS A 168 25.88 7.22 19.80
N ILE A 169 26.37 6.04 19.41
CA ILE A 169 25.62 5.10 18.56
C ILE A 169 24.70 4.27 19.46
N ALA A 170 23.40 4.30 19.17
CA ALA A 170 22.43 3.46 19.84
C ALA A 170 22.43 2.05 19.23
N VAL A 171 22.55 1.03 20.08
CA VAL A 171 22.47 -0.38 19.69
C VAL A 171 21.18 -0.95 20.29
N LEU A 172 20.34 -1.56 19.45
CA LEU A 172 19.01 -2.04 19.89
C LEU A 172 18.52 -3.23 19.08
N PHE A 173 17.59 -3.97 19.66
CA PHE A 173 16.73 -4.90 18.92
C PHE A 173 15.55 -4.15 18.30
N ALA A 174 14.98 -4.71 17.24
CA ALA A 174 13.73 -4.22 16.67
C ALA A 174 12.51 -4.61 17.53
N GLY A 175 11.34 -4.06 17.20
CA GLY A 175 10.09 -4.35 17.90
C GLY A 175 9.84 -3.50 19.15
N ALA A 176 8.86 -3.88 19.95
CA ALA A 176 8.52 -3.28 21.24
C ALA A 176 8.12 -4.39 22.24
N PRO A 177 8.06 -4.10 23.56
CA PRO A 177 7.77 -5.11 24.57
C PRO A 177 6.44 -5.85 24.33
N GLU A 178 6.40 -7.16 24.58
CA GLU A 178 5.21 -8.01 24.41
C GLU A 178 4.06 -7.66 25.36
N LYS A 179 4.36 -6.98 26.46
CA LYS A 179 3.34 -6.50 27.41
C LYS A 179 2.45 -5.39 26.84
N PHE A 180 2.81 -4.79 25.70
CA PHE A 180 1.99 -3.78 25.03
C PHE A 180 0.92 -4.48 24.19
N ASP A 181 -0.30 -3.93 24.17
CA ASP A 181 -1.30 -4.36 23.20
C ASP A 181 -0.85 -4.02 21.76
N ASN A 182 -1.50 -4.67 20.79
CA ASN A 182 -1.05 -4.68 19.39
C ASN A 182 -0.87 -3.27 18.80
N ASP A 183 -1.79 -2.34 19.05
CA ASP A 183 -1.72 -0.98 18.51
C ASP A 183 -0.49 -0.22 19.02
N ARG A 184 -0.28 -0.22 20.34
CA ARG A 184 0.87 0.46 20.94
C ARG A 184 2.16 -0.26 20.57
N ARG A 185 2.14 -1.59 20.49
CA ARG A 185 3.30 -2.40 20.07
C ARG A 185 3.71 -2.05 18.64
N ALA A 186 2.79 -1.95 17.69
CA ALA A 186 3.11 -1.53 16.32
C ALA A 186 3.61 -0.10 16.24
N PHE A 187 2.96 0.82 16.94
CA PHE A 187 3.36 2.22 17.00
C PHE A 187 4.81 2.36 17.50
N TYR A 188 5.13 1.76 18.65
CA TYR A 188 6.47 1.83 19.25
C TYR A 188 7.52 0.95 18.56
N SER A 189 7.11 -0.02 17.76
CA SER A 189 8.02 -0.81 16.90
C SER A 189 8.48 -0.02 15.68
N SER A 190 7.77 1.04 15.29
CA SER A 190 8.11 1.85 14.11
C SER A 190 9.48 2.52 14.23
N SER A 191 10.31 2.37 13.20
CA SER A 191 11.59 3.10 13.09
C SER A 191 11.40 4.62 13.16
N ARG A 192 10.25 5.16 12.72
CA ARG A 192 9.95 6.60 12.82
C ARG A 192 9.94 7.07 14.28
N GLU A 193 9.24 6.36 15.16
CA GLU A 193 9.14 6.74 16.57
C GLU A 193 10.47 6.53 17.29
N LYS A 194 11.15 5.40 17.04
CA LYS A 194 12.48 5.12 17.60
C LYS A 194 13.50 6.18 17.20
N PHE A 195 13.58 6.52 15.92
CA PHE A 195 14.54 7.51 15.43
C PHE A 195 14.23 8.91 15.96
N ALA A 196 12.96 9.30 16.03
CA ALA A 196 12.57 10.59 16.61
C ALA A 196 13.04 10.71 18.07
N GLU A 197 12.83 9.66 18.87
CA GLU A 197 13.24 9.64 20.27
C GLU A 197 14.77 9.62 20.43
N LEU A 198 15.48 8.83 19.61
CA LEU A 198 16.94 8.78 19.60
C LEU A 198 17.56 10.12 19.22
N VAL A 199 17.05 10.78 18.18
CA VAL A 199 17.47 12.13 17.78
C VAL A 199 17.21 13.14 18.88
N ARG A 200 16.02 13.10 19.50
CA ARG A 200 15.68 13.99 20.62
C ARG A 200 16.68 13.86 21.78
N ARG A 201 17.23 12.67 22.01
CA ARG A 201 18.25 12.38 23.03
C ARG A 201 19.68 12.64 22.55
N GLY A 202 19.88 12.95 21.28
CA GLY A 202 21.17 13.32 20.70
C GLY A 202 22.01 12.14 20.21
N ALA A 203 21.40 10.99 19.89
CA ALA A 203 22.09 9.89 19.22
C ALA A 203 22.64 10.35 17.86
N VAL A 204 23.77 9.77 17.44
CA VAL A 204 24.43 10.12 16.15
C VAL A 204 24.44 8.97 15.14
N GLY A 205 23.99 7.78 15.54
CA GLY A 205 23.88 6.61 14.68
C GLY A 205 23.10 5.50 15.36
N VAL A 206 22.71 4.50 14.57
CA VAL A 206 21.91 3.36 15.04
C VAL A 206 22.44 2.05 14.46
N LEU A 207 22.55 1.03 15.31
CA LEU A 207 22.81 -0.34 14.90
C LEU A 207 21.69 -1.25 15.44
N PHE A 208 20.86 -1.77 14.53
CA PHE A 208 19.90 -2.81 14.86
C PHE A 208 20.60 -4.17 14.96
N LEU A 209 20.21 -4.97 15.94
CA LEU A 209 20.63 -6.36 16.10
C LEU A 209 19.50 -7.27 15.63
N THR A 210 19.79 -8.20 14.72
CA THR A 210 18.81 -9.22 14.32
C THR A 210 18.80 -10.38 15.32
N THR A 211 17.70 -11.13 15.32
CA THR A 211 17.43 -12.23 16.26
C THR A 211 17.13 -13.54 15.54
N ASP A 212 17.03 -14.65 16.29
CA ASP A 212 16.64 -15.95 15.71
C ASP A 212 15.20 -15.91 15.18
N GLU A 213 14.34 -15.09 15.80
CA GLU A 213 12.98 -14.85 15.33
C GLU A 213 13.00 -14.10 13.99
N ASP A 214 13.90 -13.13 13.83
CA ASP A 214 14.08 -12.40 12.57
C ASP A 214 14.62 -13.32 11.47
N GLU A 215 15.61 -14.15 11.76
CA GLU A 215 16.21 -15.06 10.76
C GLU A 215 15.20 -16.09 10.23
N LYS A 216 14.26 -16.53 11.08
CA LYS A 216 13.16 -17.42 10.66
C LYS A 216 12.13 -16.72 9.79
N ARG A 217 11.81 -15.46 10.09
CA ARG A 217 10.78 -14.69 9.38
C ARG A 217 11.31 -14.06 8.08
N HIS A 218 12.50 -13.48 8.16
CA HIS A 218 13.17 -12.74 7.10
C HIS A 218 14.67 -13.13 7.11
N PRO A 219 15.03 -14.27 6.51
CA PRO A 219 16.41 -14.75 6.50
C PRO A 219 17.37 -13.69 5.97
N TRP A 220 18.53 -13.54 6.60
CA TRP A 220 19.52 -12.52 6.24
C TRP A 220 19.97 -12.62 4.78
N ALA A 221 20.02 -13.84 4.23
CA ALA A 221 20.29 -14.08 2.81
C ALA A 221 19.31 -13.33 1.88
N ARG A 222 18.03 -13.24 2.25
CA ARG A 222 17.02 -12.46 1.52
C ARG A 222 17.27 -10.96 1.66
N SER A 223 17.72 -10.49 2.82
CA SER A 223 18.13 -9.10 3.03
C SER A 223 19.32 -8.71 2.14
N ILE A 224 20.32 -9.59 2.02
CA ILE A 224 21.46 -9.39 1.11
C ILE A 224 21.00 -9.32 -0.35
N ALA A 225 20.17 -10.28 -0.78
CA ALA A 225 19.69 -10.34 -2.16
C ALA A 225 18.91 -9.08 -2.58
N ASN A 226 18.19 -8.46 -1.64
CA ASN A 226 17.43 -7.24 -1.87
C ASN A 226 18.20 -5.95 -1.50
N TRP A 227 19.41 -6.04 -0.97
CA TRP A 227 20.13 -4.89 -0.43
C TRP A 227 20.43 -3.84 -1.51
N SER A 228 20.70 -4.27 -2.73
CA SER A 228 20.94 -3.40 -3.89
C SER A 228 19.68 -2.70 -4.41
N LYS A 229 18.48 -3.13 -3.98
CA LYS A 229 17.23 -2.50 -4.43
C LYS A 229 17.19 -1.02 -4.03
N PRO A 230 16.84 -0.12 -4.97
CA PRO A 230 16.70 1.29 -4.68
C PRO A 230 15.53 1.53 -3.73
N GLY A 231 15.75 2.40 -2.74
CA GLY A 231 14.68 2.94 -1.91
C GLY A 231 14.31 4.34 -2.33
N MET A 232 13.19 4.83 -1.81
CA MET A 232 12.74 6.20 -2.04
C MET A 232 12.43 6.93 -0.75
N ARG A 233 12.43 8.26 -0.81
CA ARG A 233 11.99 9.16 0.26
C ARG A 233 11.33 10.37 -0.36
N LEU A 234 10.33 10.94 0.32
CA LEU A 234 9.77 12.23 -0.07
C LEU A 234 10.86 13.32 -0.07
N ARG A 235 10.76 14.23 -1.05
CA ARG A 235 11.67 15.36 -1.23
C ARG A 235 10.96 16.66 -0.92
N ALA A 236 11.52 17.47 -0.02
CA ALA A 236 11.05 18.81 0.28
C ALA A 236 11.39 19.81 -0.85
N ALA A 237 10.85 21.02 -0.78
CA ALA A 237 11.05 22.05 -1.80
C ALA A 237 12.51 22.53 -1.90
N ASP A 238 13.24 22.54 -0.79
CA ASP A 238 14.68 22.84 -0.71
C ASP A 238 15.56 21.67 -1.19
N GLY A 239 14.95 20.53 -1.53
CA GLY A 239 15.62 19.35 -2.03
C GLY A 239 16.05 18.35 -0.96
N THR A 240 15.84 18.63 0.33
CA THR A 240 16.16 17.67 1.39
C THR A 240 15.16 16.53 1.45
N ALA A 241 15.57 15.44 2.08
CA ALA A 241 14.67 14.34 2.40
C ALA A 241 13.69 14.77 3.50
N VAL A 242 12.44 14.32 3.40
CA VAL A 242 11.40 14.51 4.43
C VAL A 242 11.43 13.33 5.39
N ASP A 243 11.21 13.55 6.68
CA ASP A 243 11.19 12.52 7.73
C ASP A 243 12.46 11.62 7.74
N SER A 244 13.64 12.23 7.57
CA SER A 244 14.90 11.52 7.27
C SER A 244 15.98 11.58 8.35
N TYR A 245 15.73 12.20 9.52
CA TYR A 245 16.62 12.19 10.71
C TYR A 245 18.13 12.39 10.41
N PRO A 246 18.55 13.54 9.85
CA PRO A 246 19.93 13.79 9.42
C PRO A 246 20.99 13.70 10.52
N GLU A 247 20.60 13.82 11.79
CA GLU A 247 21.45 13.64 12.98
C GLU A 247 21.94 12.20 13.13
N LEU A 248 21.12 11.22 12.72
CA LEU A 248 21.51 9.82 12.63
C LEU A 248 22.34 9.62 11.36
N GLN A 249 23.66 9.81 11.48
CA GLN A 249 24.55 9.87 10.32
C GLN A 249 24.65 8.52 9.61
N VAL A 250 24.68 7.41 10.36
CA VAL A 250 24.66 6.05 9.82
C VAL A 250 23.68 5.21 10.64
N VAL A 251 22.80 4.52 9.93
CA VAL A 251 21.89 3.51 10.45
C VAL A 251 22.21 2.20 9.74
N GLY A 252 22.24 1.08 10.46
CA GLY A 252 22.42 -0.22 9.85
C GLY A 252 21.94 -1.36 10.75
N SER A 253 22.07 -2.58 10.23
CA SER A 253 21.74 -3.81 10.95
C SER A 253 22.95 -4.72 11.01
N ALA A 254 23.10 -5.46 12.10
CA ALA A 254 24.09 -6.50 12.27
C ALA A 254 23.44 -7.88 12.24
N HIS A 255 24.12 -8.84 11.60
CA HIS A 255 23.72 -10.24 11.60
C HIS A 255 23.84 -10.87 12.99
N ILE A 256 22.93 -11.79 13.32
CA ILE A 256 22.78 -12.35 14.66
C ILE A 256 24.07 -12.99 15.19
N ASP A 257 24.83 -13.68 14.34
CA ASP A 257 26.09 -14.36 14.72
C ASP A 257 27.15 -13.39 15.26
N HIS A 258 27.03 -12.09 15.00
CA HIS A 258 27.96 -11.07 15.45
C HIS A 258 27.49 -10.30 16.69
N ASN A 259 26.25 -10.53 17.15
CA ASN A 259 25.68 -9.82 18.30
C ASN A 259 26.50 -10.01 19.57
N THR A 260 27.05 -11.21 19.82
CA THR A 260 27.92 -11.46 20.98
C THR A 260 29.18 -10.60 20.95
N ALA A 261 29.79 -10.42 19.76
CA ALA A 261 30.96 -9.57 19.61
C ALA A 261 30.65 -8.08 19.83
N ILE A 262 29.45 -7.63 19.44
CA ILE A 262 28.96 -6.27 19.64
C ILE A 262 28.65 -6.01 21.12
N LEU A 263 27.83 -6.88 21.72
CA LEU A 263 27.30 -6.69 23.07
C LEU A 263 28.30 -7.08 24.17
N GLY A 264 29.21 -8.02 23.90
CA GLY A 264 30.06 -8.64 24.92
C GLY A 264 29.29 -9.45 25.96
N ARG A 265 28.04 -9.83 25.64
CA ARG A 265 27.09 -10.54 26.51
C ARG A 265 26.28 -11.50 25.64
N ASP A 266 25.59 -12.46 26.28
CA ASP A 266 24.67 -13.37 25.58
C ASP A 266 23.48 -12.62 24.97
N PRO A 267 23.36 -12.54 23.64
CA PRO A 267 22.29 -11.81 22.98
C PRO A 267 20.90 -12.41 23.21
N ALA A 268 20.80 -13.75 23.34
CA ALA A 268 19.52 -14.43 23.48
C ALA A 268 18.85 -14.09 24.83
N SER A 269 19.61 -14.15 25.93
CA SER A 269 19.13 -13.73 27.24
C SER A 269 18.75 -12.25 27.27
N LEU A 270 19.52 -11.39 26.60
CA LEU A 270 19.19 -9.96 26.50
C LEU A 270 17.90 -9.73 25.73
N TYR A 271 17.74 -10.38 24.57
CA TYR A 271 16.52 -10.25 23.78
C TYR A 271 15.28 -10.72 24.56
N ALA A 272 15.36 -11.85 25.27
CA ALA A 272 14.27 -12.33 26.13
C ALA A 272 13.87 -11.30 27.20
N ALA A 273 14.85 -10.66 27.85
CA ALA A 273 14.59 -9.63 28.86
C ALA A 273 14.05 -8.32 28.27
N VAL A 274 14.47 -7.93 27.07
CA VAL A 274 13.93 -6.76 26.35
C VAL A 274 12.48 -7.02 25.94
N LYS A 275 12.18 -8.20 25.42
CA LYS A 275 10.83 -8.64 25.03
C LYS A 275 9.85 -8.58 26.20
N ALA A 276 10.30 -9.01 27.38
CA ALA A 276 9.56 -8.89 28.63
C ALA A 276 9.46 -7.44 29.17
N GLY A 277 10.22 -6.50 28.60
CA GLY A 277 10.29 -5.10 29.03
C GLY A 277 10.93 -4.92 30.40
N THR A 278 11.89 -5.78 30.77
CA THR A 278 12.54 -5.78 32.09
C THR A 278 14.04 -5.43 32.04
N LEU A 279 14.65 -5.44 30.86
CA LEU A 279 16.09 -5.19 30.72
C LEU A 279 16.43 -3.70 30.91
N ALA A 280 17.49 -3.44 31.67
CA ALA A 280 18.08 -2.10 31.78
C ALA A 280 19.12 -1.85 30.67
N PRO A 281 19.20 -0.64 30.13
CA PRO A 281 20.22 -0.26 29.16
C PRO A 281 21.63 -0.23 29.80
N PHE A 282 22.68 -0.27 28.97
CA PHE A 282 24.06 -0.21 29.43
C PHE A 282 25.01 0.33 28.36
N ASP A 283 26.10 0.98 28.80
CA ASP A 283 27.18 1.40 27.92
C ASP A 283 27.96 0.21 27.35
N LEU A 284 28.33 0.29 26.08
CA LEU A 284 29.19 -0.69 25.43
C LEU A 284 30.65 -0.21 25.49
N PRO A 285 31.60 -1.05 25.97
CA PRO A 285 32.98 -0.64 26.08
C PRO A 285 33.61 -0.42 24.71
N GLY A 286 34.47 0.60 24.61
CA GLY A 286 35.18 0.96 23.39
C GLY A 286 34.40 1.88 22.45
N THR A 287 34.70 1.81 21.16
CA THR A 287 34.04 2.60 20.11
C THR A 287 33.50 1.70 19.01
N LEU A 288 32.47 2.21 18.33
CA LEU A 288 31.90 1.62 17.13
C LEU A 288 32.09 2.62 15.99
N THR A 289 32.64 2.15 14.88
CA THR A 289 32.66 2.86 13.62
C THR A 289 31.59 2.28 12.71
N LEU A 290 30.77 3.15 12.11
CA LEU A 290 29.84 2.81 11.04
C LEU A 290 30.06 3.75 9.86
N ALA A 291 30.02 3.22 8.63
CA ALA A 291 30.06 4.00 7.40
C ALA A 291 29.11 3.43 6.35
N SER A 292 28.62 4.31 5.50
CA SER A 292 27.78 3.96 4.36
C SER A 292 27.95 4.97 3.23
N ARG A 293 27.97 4.48 1.99
CA ARG A 293 27.89 5.29 0.78
C ARG A 293 26.61 4.98 0.01
N THR A 294 25.93 6.03 -0.42
CA THR A 294 24.67 5.98 -1.16
C THR A 294 24.72 6.97 -2.33
N GLN A 295 24.27 6.56 -3.51
CA GLN A 295 23.97 7.49 -4.59
C GLN A 295 22.55 8.00 -4.42
N ILE A 296 22.37 9.33 -4.43
CA ILE A 296 21.07 9.97 -4.23
C ILE A 296 20.73 10.74 -5.51
N ALA A 297 19.59 10.45 -6.10
CA ALA A 297 19.09 11.11 -7.29
C ALA A 297 17.69 11.69 -7.04
N LYS A 298 17.39 12.81 -7.69
CA LYS A 298 16.01 13.33 -7.75
C LYS A 298 15.17 12.39 -8.59
N SER A 299 13.98 12.08 -8.10
CA SER A 299 12.95 11.34 -8.82
C SER A 299 11.59 12.00 -8.59
N GLN A 300 10.56 11.49 -9.23
CA GLN A 300 9.17 11.89 -9.02
C GLN A 300 8.24 10.77 -9.46
N SER A 301 7.06 10.73 -8.86
CA SER A 301 5.94 9.92 -9.30
C SER A 301 4.66 10.77 -9.25
N ARG A 302 3.47 10.16 -9.34
CA ARG A 302 2.21 10.91 -9.25
C ARG A 302 1.08 10.09 -8.66
N ASN A 303 0.32 10.69 -7.77
CA ASN A 303 -1.01 10.17 -7.42
C ASN A 303 -1.99 10.51 -8.56
N VAL A 304 -3.01 9.68 -8.76
CA VAL A 304 -4.15 9.97 -9.63
C VAL A 304 -5.36 10.32 -8.76
N VAL A 305 -5.92 11.51 -8.93
CA VAL A 305 -6.97 12.08 -8.06
C VAL A 305 -8.16 12.51 -8.91
N ALA A 306 -9.34 11.94 -8.62
CA ALA A 306 -10.61 12.29 -9.26
C ALA A 306 -11.72 12.48 -8.23
N ARG A 307 -12.75 13.25 -8.57
CA ARG A 307 -13.84 13.61 -7.66
C ARG A 307 -15.21 13.34 -8.27
N LEU A 308 -16.11 12.75 -7.49
CA LEU A 308 -17.54 12.86 -7.67
C LEU A 308 -18.04 14.00 -6.78
N ARG A 309 -18.51 15.08 -7.40
CA ARG A 309 -18.95 16.28 -6.68
C ARG A 309 -20.20 16.01 -5.86
N GLY A 310 -20.19 16.39 -4.59
CA GLY A 310 -21.35 16.31 -3.71
C GLY A 310 -22.42 17.33 -4.07
N ARG A 311 -23.70 16.97 -3.89
CA ARG A 311 -24.86 17.80 -4.25
C ARG A 311 -25.22 18.86 -3.21
N ASP A 312 -24.81 18.68 -1.95
CA ASP A 312 -25.22 19.55 -0.85
C ASP A 312 -24.37 20.83 -0.81
N ALA A 313 -25.00 22.00 -0.69
CA ALA A 313 -24.30 23.28 -0.71
C ALA A 313 -23.36 23.48 0.50
N SER A 314 -23.68 22.87 1.64
CA SER A 314 -22.91 22.99 2.88
C SER A 314 -21.88 21.87 3.05
N LEU A 315 -22.24 20.65 2.67
CA LEU A 315 -21.40 19.46 2.85
C LEU A 315 -20.59 19.10 1.60
N GLY A 316 -20.94 19.60 0.42
CA GLY A 316 -20.28 19.26 -0.84
C GLY A 316 -18.80 19.67 -0.91
N GLY A 317 -18.36 20.59 -0.03
CA GLY A 317 -16.95 20.95 0.15
C GLY A 317 -16.15 20.00 1.03
N GLU A 318 -16.81 19.04 1.70
CA GLU A 318 -16.18 17.95 2.46
C GLU A 318 -16.02 16.71 1.58
N HIS A 319 -15.03 15.87 1.90
CA HIS A 319 -14.59 14.77 1.05
C HIS A 319 -14.43 13.46 1.84
N VAL A 320 -15.04 12.39 1.33
CA VAL A 320 -14.70 11.01 1.71
C VAL A 320 -13.68 10.49 0.71
N ALA A 321 -12.51 10.05 1.18
CA ALA A 321 -11.42 9.58 0.32
C ALA A 321 -11.44 8.06 0.18
N PHE A 322 -11.60 7.57 -1.04
CA PHE A 322 -11.31 6.20 -1.45
C PHE A 322 -9.86 6.14 -1.91
N THR A 323 -9.09 5.21 -1.36
CA THR A 323 -7.67 5.05 -1.68
C THR A 323 -7.35 3.62 -2.05
N ALA A 324 -6.45 3.46 -3.02
CA ALA A 324 -5.77 2.21 -3.32
C ALA A 324 -4.41 2.57 -3.92
N HIS A 325 -3.32 1.93 -3.49
CA HIS A 325 -2.03 2.16 -4.15
C HIS A 325 -2.00 1.49 -5.53
N LEU A 326 -1.22 2.07 -6.43
CA LEU A 326 -1.12 1.65 -7.83
C LEU A 326 0.26 1.10 -8.19
N ASP A 327 1.29 1.49 -7.44
CA ASP A 327 2.64 1.02 -7.68
C ASP A 327 2.85 -0.35 -7.09
N HIS A 328 3.69 -1.17 -7.71
CA HIS A 328 4.15 -2.39 -7.08
C HIS A 328 5.69 -2.42 -7.07
N VAL A 329 6.28 -3.59 -6.85
CA VAL A 329 7.73 -3.76 -6.66
C VAL A 329 8.55 -3.39 -7.90
N GLY A 330 8.02 -3.58 -9.11
CA GLY A 330 8.72 -3.38 -10.38
C GLY A 330 9.52 -4.59 -10.85
N ILE A 331 10.69 -4.33 -11.43
CA ILE A 331 11.61 -5.39 -11.88
C ILE A 331 12.59 -5.71 -10.75
N GLY A 332 12.59 -6.95 -10.29
CA GLY A 332 13.35 -7.43 -9.14
C GLY A 332 14.34 -8.55 -9.45
N ALA A 333 14.73 -9.28 -8.40
CA ALA A 333 15.52 -10.49 -8.57
C ALA A 333 14.64 -11.59 -9.20
N PRO A 334 15.15 -12.35 -10.18
CA PRO A 334 14.34 -13.34 -10.85
C PRO A 334 13.97 -14.51 -9.93
N VAL A 335 12.73 -14.97 -10.04
CA VAL A 335 12.23 -16.21 -9.44
C VAL A 335 11.77 -17.10 -10.59
N GLU A 336 12.32 -18.30 -10.69
CA GLU A 336 12.00 -19.25 -11.78
C GLU A 336 12.18 -18.69 -13.20
N GLY A 337 13.04 -17.68 -13.36
CA GLY A 337 13.34 -17.05 -14.65
C GLY A 337 12.54 -15.79 -14.94
N ASP A 338 11.53 -15.46 -14.13
CA ASP A 338 10.77 -14.22 -14.25
C ASP A 338 11.27 -13.18 -13.25
N ALA A 339 11.46 -11.95 -13.70
CA ALA A 339 11.94 -10.82 -12.92
C ALA A 339 10.91 -9.68 -12.79
N ILE A 340 9.74 -9.79 -13.43
CA ILE A 340 8.67 -8.81 -13.34
C ILE A 340 7.80 -9.17 -12.14
N TYR A 341 7.51 -8.20 -11.28
CA TYR A 341 6.66 -8.40 -10.11
C TYR A 341 5.34 -7.72 -10.47
N ASN A 342 4.37 -8.49 -10.95
CA ASN A 342 3.16 -7.95 -11.58
C ASN A 342 2.16 -7.40 -10.57
N GLY A 343 2.07 -7.98 -9.37
CA GLY A 343 1.23 -7.44 -8.32
C GLY A 343 -0.26 -7.44 -8.66
N ALA A 344 -0.81 -8.61 -8.96
CA ALA A 344 -2.22 -8.75 -9.30
C ALA A 344 -3.13 -8.57 -8.08
N LEU A 345 -2.83 -9.24 -6.96
CA LEU A 345 -3.55 -9.08 -5.70
C LEU A 345 -2.97 -7.92 -4.89
N ASP A 346 -1.65 -7.86 -4.74
CA ASP A 346 -0.94 -6.68 -4.24
C ASP A 346 -0.40 -5.90 -5.44
N ASN A 347 -1.17 -5.07 -6.11
CA ASN A 347 -2.30 -4.29 -5.62
C ASN A 347 -3.37 -4.02 -6.69
N ALA A 348 -3.19 -4.55 -7.91
CA ALA A 348 -4.01 -4.20 -9.07
C ALA A 348 -5.51 -4.45 -8.82
N LEU A 349 -5.85 -5.52 -8.10
CA LEU A 349 -7.23 -5.84 -7.72
C LEU A 349 -7.87 -4.76 -6.87
N GLY A 350 -7.14 -4.17 -5.92
CA GLY A 350 -7.65 -3.10 -5.07
C GLY A 350 -8.01 -1.85 -5.88
N VAL A 351 -7.16 -1.48 -6.85
CA VAL A 351 -7.42 -0.37 -7.78
C VAL A 351 -8.63 -0.68 -8.67
N ALA A 352 -8.73 -1.90 -9.22
CA ALA A 352 -9.86 -2.31 -10.05
C ALA A 352 -11.19 -2.27 -9.28
N ILE A 353 -11.20 -2.70 -8.01
CA ILE A 353 -12.36 -2.62 -7.12
C ILE A 353 -12.74 -1.17 -6.83
N MET A 354 -11.77 -0.27 -6.60
CA MET A 354 -12.03 1.16 -6.42
C MET A 354 -12.63 1.79 -7.68
N LEU A 355 -12.14 1.44 -8.88
CA LEU A 355 -12.70 1.89 -10.15
C LEU A 355 -14.14 1.42 -10.35
N GLU A 356 -14.44 0.17 -10.02
CA GLU A 356 -15.82 -0.35 -10.10
C GLU A 356 -16.75 0.28 -9.06
N ALA A 357 -16.26 0.54 -7.84
CA ALA A 357 -17.02 1.29 -6.84
C ALA A 357 -17.37 2.71 -7.34
N ALA A 358 -16.41 3.40 -7.96
CA ALA A 358 -16.63 4.69 -8.62
C ALA A 358 -17.68 4.59 -9.74
N GLN A 359 -17.58 3.55 -10.59
CA GLN A 359 -18.55 3.31 -11.67
C GLN A 359 -19.97 3.16 -11.13
N GLN A 360 -20.15 2.42 -10.04
CA GLN A 360 -21.47 2.22 -9.43
C GLN A 360 -22.04 3.51 -8.85
N LEU A 361 -21.22 4.30 -8.14
CA LEU A 361 -21.62 5.57 -7.54
C LEU A 361 -22.02 6.61 -8.60
N VAL A 362 -21.32 6.65 -9.73
CA VAL A 362 -21.70 7.55 -10.83
C VAL A 362 -22.94 7.04 -11.56
N SER A 363 -23.03 5.73 -11.82
CA SER A 363 -24.19 5.11 -12.49
C SER A 363 -25.50 5.21 -11.69
N ALA A 364 -25.42 5.28 -10.36
CA ALA A 364 -26.58 5.49 -9.49
C ALA A 364 -27.28 6.83 -9.76
N ASN A 365 -26.54 7.83 -10.29
CA ASN A 365 -27.04 9.17 -10.62
C ASN A 365 -27.74 9.89 -9.45
N ASP A 366 -27.33 9.57 -8.22
CA ASP A 366 -27.72 10.24 -6.97
C ASP A 366 -26.46 10.69 -6.22
N ALA A 367 -25.83 11.76 -6.71
CA ALA A 367 -24.57 12.25 -6.15
C ALA A 367 -24.72 12.58 -4.65
N PRO A 368 -23.88 12.04 -3.74
CA PRO A 368 -24.08 12.16 -2.29
C PRO A 368 -23.95 13.59 -1.77
N LYS A 369 -24.28 13.83 -0.48
CA LYS A 369 -24.17 15.17 0.11
C LYS A 369 -22.74 15.71 0.11
N ARG A 370 -21.78 14.94 0.64
CA ARG A 370 -20.34 15.23 0.54
C ARG A 370 -19.79 14.79 -0.79
N SER A 371 -18.69 15.40 -1.22
CA SER A 371 -17.94 14.90 -2.38
C SER A 371 -17.24 13.58 -2.05
N LEU A 372 -17.05 12.74 -3.06
CA LEU A 372 -16.22 11.54 -2.97
C LEU A 372 -14.95 11.79 -3.76
N LEU A 373 -13.80 11.42 -3.18
CA LEU A 373 -12.50 11.59 -3.79
C LEU A 373 -11.87 10.20 -4.00
N PHE A 374 -11.52 9.86 -5.23
CA PHE A 374 -10.89 8.59 -5.59
C PHE A 374 -9.42 8.84 -5.88
N ILE A 375 -8.55 8.13 -5.17
CA ILE A 375 -7.11 8.38 -5.19
C ILE A 375 -6.37 7.07 -5.45
N ALA A 376 -5.78 6.94 -6.63
CA ALA A 376 -4.79 5.91 -6.88
C ALA A 376 -3.41 6.44 -6.45
N LEU A 377 -2.85 5.83 -5.41
CA LEU A 377 -1.66 6.32 -4.71
C LEU A 377 -0.38 5.76 -5.35
N THR A 378 0.75 6.43 -5.09
CA THR A 378 2.08 6.01 -5.56
C THR A 378 3.05 5.82 -4.41
N ALA A 379 4.11 5.05 -4.63
CA ALA A 379 5.20 4.84 -3.69
C ALA A 379 4.74 4.32 -2.32
N GLU A 380 3.67 3.53 -2.27
CA GLU A 380 3.23 2.79 -1.07
C GLU A 380 4.33 1.79 -0.69
N GLU A 381 4.81 1.02 -1.68
CA GLU A 381 5.86 0.01 -1.57
C GLU A 381 7.22 0.56 -1.12
N LYS A 382 7.35 1.89 -1.15
CA LYS A 382 8.53 2.62 -0.69
C LYS A 382 8.32 3.31 0.66
N GLY A 383 7.20 3.01 1.34
CA GLY A 383 6.84 3.48 2.67
C GLY A 383 5.73 4.53 2.69
N LEU A 384 4.59 4.26 2.02
CA LEU A 384 3.37 5.09 2.04
C LEU A 384 3.56 6.52 1.51
N LEU A 385 4.54 6.73 0.61
CA LEU A 385 5.03 8.08 0.33
C LEU A 385 3.99 8.93 -0.42
N GLY A 386 3.19 8.33 -1.31
CA GLY A 386 2.12 9.02 -2.03
C GLY A 386 0.99 9.47 -1.11
N ALA A 387 0.55 8.61 -0.18
CA ALA A 387 -0.46 8.98 0.81
C ALA A 387 0.04 10.06 1.75
N GLU A 388 1.27 9.92 2.25
CA GLU A 388 1.91 10.93 3.09
C GLU A 388 2.01 12.29 2.40
N TRP A 389 2.39 12.30 1.11
CA TRP A 389 2.43 13.53 0.34
C TRP A 389 1.03 14.13 0.15
N PHE A 390 0.05 13.30 -0.21
CA PHE A 390 -1.33 13.73 -0.43
C PHE A 390 -1.93 14.37 0.82
N VAL A 391 -1.82 13.72 1.97
CA VAL A 391 -2.40 14.21 3.23
C VAL A 391 -1.70 15.48 3.71
N ARG A 392 -0.38 15.63 3.48
CA ARG A 392 0.36 16.87 3.80
C ARG A 392 0.07 18.01 2.83
N ASN A 393 -0.25 17.71 1.59
CA ASN A 393 -0.43 18.66 0.50
C ASN A 393 -1.71 18.36 -0.30
N PRO A 394 -2.89 18.35 0.33
CA PRO A 394 -4.11 17.90 -0.34
C PRO A 394 -4.44 18.83 -1.51
N THR A 395 -4.90 18.24 -2.62
CA THR A 395 -5.41 18.97 -3.78
C THR A 395 -6.83 19.49 -3.59
N VAL A 396 -7.42 19.19 -2.44
CA VAL A 396 -8.68 19.73 -1.91
C VAL A 396 -8.40 20.61 -0.70
N PRO A 397 -9.33 21.49 -0.25
CA PRO A 397 -9.09 22.34 0.92
C PRO A 397 -8.62 21.55 2.14
N ARG A 398 -7.60 22.04 2.85
CA ARG A 398 -7.11 21.42 4.09
C ARG A 398 -8.24 21.28 5.11
N GLY A 399 -8.28 20.14 5.82
CA GLY A 399 -9.33 19.85 6.81
C GLY A 399 -10.71 19.48 6.23
N SER A 400 -10.83 19.35 4.91
CA SER A 400 -12.07 18.91 4.25
C SER A 400 -12.20 17.40 4.12
N LEU A 401 -11.12 16.62 4.29
CA LEU A 401 -11.16 15.17 4.32
C LEU A 401 -11.81 14.71 5.64
N VAL A 402 -12.89 13.94 5.57
CA VAL A 402 -13.68 13.54 6.75
C VAL A 402 -13.56 12.06 7.11
N ALA A 403 -13.18 11.23 6.14
CA ALA A 403 -12.88 9.82 6.34
C ALA A 403 -12.06 9.27 5.17
N ASN A 404 -11.42 8.14 5.41
CA ASN A 404 -10.76 7.34 4.39
C ASN A 404 -11.31 5.91 4.35
N VAL A 405 -11.59 5.41 3.15
CA VAL A 405 -11.92 4.01 2.86
C VAL A 405 -10.81 3.48 1.98
N ASN A 406 -9.87 2.75 2.58
CA ASN A 406 -8.72 2.19 1.89
C ASN A 406 -9.04 0.79 1.34
N MET A 407 -8.49 0.49 0.18
CA MET A 407 -8.58 -0.80 -0.49
C MET A 407 -7.17 -1.21 -0.89
N ASP A 408 -6.70 -2.33 -0.34
CA ASP A 408 -5.37 -2.84 -0.56
C ASP A 408 -5.35 -4.36 -0.42
N MET A 409 -4.52 -5.02 -1.22
CA MET A 409 -4.29 -6.47 -1.19
C MET A 409 -5.50 -7.40 -0.95
N PRO A 410 -6.70 -7.18 -1.52
CA PRO A 410 -7.82 -8.06 -1.19
C PRO A 410 -7.56 -9.48 -1.70
N VAL A 411 -7.13 -10.39 -0.82
CA VAL A 411 -6.77 -11.76 -1.23
C VAL A 411 -8.04 -12.57 -1.48
N MET A 412 -8.40 -12.71 -2.75
CA MET A 412 -9.65 -13.36 -3.19
C MET A 412 -9.39 -14.60 -4.03
N LEU A 413 -8.65 -15.55 -3.48
CA LEU A 413 -8.30 -16.80 -4.17
C LEU A 413 -9.33 -17.92 -3.99
N THR A 414 -10.25 -17.74 -3.05
CA THR A 414 -11.33 -18.70 -2.74
C THR A 414 -12.65 -17.95 -2.60
N PRO A 415 -13.81 -18.50 -3.02
CA PRO A 415 -15.09 -17.84 -2.82
C PRO A 415 -15.37 -17.70 -1.32
N THR A 416 -15.76 -16.51 -0.88
CA THR A 416 -15.95 -16.13 0.52
C THR A 416 -17.34 -15.56 0.77
N ARG A 417 -17.79 -15.56 2.02
CA ARG A 417 -19.09 -15.05 2.45
C ARG A 417 -19.00 -13.71 3.17
N ASP A 418 -17.78 -13.26 3.43
CA ASP A 418 -17.43 -12.18 4.32
C ASP A 418 -16.42 -11.22 3.69
N VAL A 419 -16.08 -10.20 4.45
CA VAL A 419 -15.03 -9.20 4.20
C VAL A 419 -14.37 -8.91 5.54
N VAL A 420 -13.08 -8.58 5.54
CA VAL A 420 -12.36 -8.16 6.75
C VAL A 420 -12.21 -6.63 6.74
N PRO A 421 -12.98 -5.88 7.56
CA PRO A 421 -12.85 -4.43 7.68
C PRO A 421 -11.83 -4.06 8.78
N ILE A 422 -10.57 -3.99 8.41
CA ILE A 422 -9.45 -3.73 9.33
C ILE A 422 -9.55 -2.33 9.95
N GLY A 423 -9.48 -2.28 11.29
CA GLY A 423 -9.52 -1.08 12.12
C GLY A 423 -10.90 -0.43 12.29
N ILE A 424 -11.96 -1.13 11.90
CA ILE A 424 -13.35 -0.69 12.04
C ILE A 424 -13.71 -0.28 13.48
N GLU A 425 -13.10 -0.92 14.48
CA GLU A 425 -13.31 -0.74 15.92
C GLU A 425 -12.83 0.59 16.49
N HIS A 426 -12.00 1.35 15.76
CA HIS A 426 -11.39 2.58 16.28
C HIS A 426 -12.29 3.82 16.17
N SER A 427 -13.34 3.77 15.35
CA SER A 427 -14.17 4.94 15.05
C SER A 427 -15.66 4.63 14.97
N ASP A 428 -16.47 5.68 14.85
CA ASP A 428 -17.90 5.58 14.61
C ASP A 428 -18.25 5.18 13.16
N LEU A 429 -17.25 4.74 12.37
CA LEU A 429 -17.44 4.10 11.08
C LEU A 429 -18.02 2.68 11.21
N LYS A 430 -17.80 2.00 12.35
CA LYS A 430 -18.29 0.63 12.58
C LYS A 430 -19.76 0.39 12.22
N PRO A 431 -20.74 1.11 12.82
CA PRO A 431 -22.14 0.90 12.48
C PRO A 431 -22.47 1.19 11.01
N ILE A 432 -21.67 2.03 10.33
CA ILE A 432 -21.85 2.34 8.91
C ILE A 432 -21.46 1.15 8.05
N VAL A 433 -20.28 0.58 8.32
CA VAL A 433 -19.76 -0.59 7.60
C VAL A 433 -20.63 -1.82 7.86
N GLU A 434 -21.05 -2.04 9.11
CA GLU A 434 -21.99 -3.12 9.45
C GLU A 434 -23.32 -3.00 8.69
N GLN A 435 -23.85 -1.78 8.55
CA GLN A 435 -25.08 -1.57 7.79
C GLN A 435 -24.86 -1.77 6.29
N ALA A 436 -23.76 -1.24 5.73
CA ALA A 436 -23.43 -1.43 4.32
C ALA A 436 -23.25 -2.92 3.96
N ALA A 437 -22.61 -3.69 4.84
CA ALA A 437 -22.43 -5.13 4.70
C ALA A 437 -23.76 -5.89 4.69
N LYS A 438 -24.68 -5.54 5.61
CA LYS A 438 -26.04 -6.10 5.65
C LYS A 438 -26.81 -5.84 4.35
N ASP A 439 -26.72 -4.63 3.80
CA ASP A 439 -27.45 -4.29 2.56
C ASP A 439 -26.90 -5.05 1.35
N VAL A 440 -25.59 -5.30 1.31
CA VAL A 440 -24.93 -6.10 0.27
C VAL A 440 -25.14 -7.61 0.47
N GLY A 441 -25.52 -8.03 1.69
CA GLY A 441 -25.70 -9.43 2.05
C GLY A 441 -24.38 -10.16 2.29
N VAL A 442 -23.38 -9.47 2.85
CA VAL A 442 -22.04 -10.02 3.15
C VAL A 442 -21.77 -9.99 4.65
N GLY A 443 -21.09 -11.02 5.16
CA GLY A 443 -20.60 -11.09 6.54
C GLY A 443 -19.42 -10.15 6.78
N LEU A 444 -19.10 -9.91 8.04
CA LEU A 444 -17.86 -9.24 8.44
C LEU A 444 -17.10 -10.15 9.40
N SER A 445 -15.84 -10.43 9.08
CA SER A 445 -14.95 -11.18 9.96
C SER A 445 -14.00 -10.26 10.71
N PRO A 446 -13.58 -10.61 11.93
CA PRO A 446 -12.50 -9.90 12.59
C PRO A 446 -11.19 -10.08 11.80
N ASP A 447 -10.21 -9.20 12.06
CA ASP A 447 -8.85 -9.38 11.55
C ASP A 447 -8.30 -10.76 11.97
N PRO A 448 -7.94 -11.64 11.02
CA PRO A 448 -7.40 -12.97 11.32
C PRO A 448 -5.96 -12.94 11.84
N LEU A 449 -5.25 -11.83 11.67
CA LEU A 449 -3.83 -11.65 12.00
C LEU A 449 -3.62 -10.33 12.79
N PRO A 450 -4.32 -10.11 13.92
CA PRO A 450 -4.27 -8.85 14.65
C PRO A 450 -2.87 -8.52 15.19
N GLU A 451 -2.01 -9.51 15.35
CA GLU A 451 -0.60 -9.34 15.74
C GLU A 451 0.27 -8.68 14.67
N GLU A 452 -0.15 -8.72 13.40
CA GLU A 452 0.50 -8.07 12.26
C GLU A 452 0.16 -6.58 12.19
N VAL A 453 -0.89 -6.14 12.88
CA VAL A 453 -1.31 -4.74 13.07
C VAL A 453 -1.45 -4.01 11.73
N VAL A 454 -2.14 -4.67 10.81
CA VAL A 454 -2.31 -4.25 9.42
C VAL A 454 -2.93 -2.85 9.31
N PHE A 455 -3.74 -2.44 10.30
CA PHE A 455 -4.36 -1.11 10.33
C PHE A 455 -3.39 0.07 10.22
N VAL A 456 -2.10 -0.10 10.56
CA VAL A 456 -1.07 0.95 10.45
C VAL A 456 -0.02 0.68 9.38
N ARG A 457 -0.26 -0.29 8.48
CA ARG A 457 0.74 -0.80 7.53
C ARG A 457 0.47 -0.51 6.06
N SER A 458 -0.63 0.15 5.73
CA SER A 458 -0.95 0.60 4.37
C SER A 458 -1.35 2.09 4.39
N ASP A 459 -1.74 2.63 3.24
CA ASP A 459 -1.91 4.06 2.97
C ASP A 459 -2.91 4.76 3.91
N GLN A 460 -3.88 4.03 4.48
CA GLN A 460 -4.79 4.59 5.49
C GLN A 460 -4.03 5.21 6.65
N TYR A 461 -2.84 4.70 6.98
CA TYR A 461 -2.09 5.18 8.12
C TYR A 461 -1.64 6.65 7.98
N ALA A 462 -1.41 7.13 6.75
CA ALA A 462 -1.15 8.55 6.51
C ALA A 462 -2.36 9.42 6.91
N PHE A 463 -3.58 8.95 6.63
CA PHE A 463 -4.82 9.61 7.01
C PHE A 463 -5.05 9.55 8.53
N ILE A 464 -4.82 8.38 9.14
CA ILE A 464 -4.92 8.17 10.59
C ILE A 464 -4.00 9.15 11.33
N ARG A 465 -2.74 9.28 10.88
CA ARG A 465 -1.77 10.22 11.47
C ARG A 465 -2.17 11.69 11.34
N ALA A 466 -2.98 12.02 10.34
CA ALA A 466 -3.59 13.34 10.19
C ALA A 466 -4.93 13.50 10.93
N GLY A 467 -5.30 12.51 11.75
CA GLY A 467 -6.50 12.54 12.58
C GLY A 467 -7.78 12.18 11.84
N ILE A 468 -7.69 11.69 10.60
CA ILE A 468 -8.84 11.33 9.77
C ILE A 468 -9.22 9.86 10.06
N PRO A 469 -10.45 9.58 10.53
CA PRO A 469 -10.92 8.21 10.72
C PRO A 469 -10.84 7.41 9.41
N ALA A 470 -10.35 6.18 9.49
CA ALA A 470 -10.17 5.32 8.33
C ALA A 470 -10.69 3.91 8.59
N VAL A 471 -11.06 3.23 7.51
CA VAL A 471 -11.27 1.78 7.47
C VAL A 471 -10.52 1.22 6.27
N TYR A 472 -9.86 0.08 6.46
CA TYR A 472 -9.21 -0.65 5.39
C TYR A 472 -10.02 -1.93 5.11
N LEU A 473 -10.47 -2.11 3.87
CA LEU A 473 -11.21 -3.30 3.45
C LEU A 473 -10.27 -4.30 2.77
N ASP A 474 -10.19 -5.50 3.34
CA ASP A 474 -9.45 -6.64 2.79
C ASP A 474 -10.43 -7.75 2.32
N GLY A 475 -9.91 -8.79 1.67
CA GLY A 475 -10.65 -9.97 1.25
C GLY A 475 -11.30 -10.72 2.43
N GLY A 476 -12.31 -11.52 2.11
CA GLY A 476 -12.94 -12.40 3.09
C GLY A 476 -12.07 -13.60 3.45
N ILE A 477 -12.37 -14.24 4.58
CA ILE A 477 -11.68 -15.45 5.06
C ILE A 477 -12.63 -16.62 5.35
N ASP A 478 -13.94 -16.35 5.48
CA ASP A 478 -14.99 -17.36 5.60
C ASP A 478 -15.33 -17.91 4.21
N ALA A 479 -14.54 -18.90 3.79
CA ALA A 479 -14.67 -19.53 2.48
C ALA A 479 -15.96 -20.38 2.38
N HIS A 480 -16.59 -20.39 1.20
CA HIS A 480 -17.70 -21.31 0.91
C HIS A 480 -17.27 -22.77 1.02
N GLU A 481 -16.05 -23.06 0.58
CA GLU A 481 -15.37 -24.35 0.64
C GLU A 481 -13.87 -24.13 0.91
N GLY A 482 -13.25 -25.01 1.68
CA GLY A 482 -11.84 -24.90 2.06
C GLY A 482 -11.59 -23.99 3.26
N ASP A 483 -10.41 -23.38 3.31
CA ASP A 483 -9.96 -22.50 4.39
C ASP A 483 -9.39 -21.21 3.79
N GLY A 484 -10.19 -20.13 3.84
CA GLY A 484 -9.81 -18.83 3.29
C GLY A 484 -8.63 -18.19 4.04
N THR A 485 -8.50 -18.45 5.35
CA THR A 485 -7.35 -17.99 6.13
C THR A 485 -6.08 -18.71 5.68
N ALA A 486 -6.15 -20.01 5.41
CA ALA A 486 -5.02 -20.76 4.86
C ALA A 486 -4.65 -20.26 3.46
N ALA A 487 -5.63 -20.03 2.58
CA ALA A 487 -5.38 -19.47 1.25
C ALA A 487 -4.66 -18.10 1.32
N MET A 488 -5.12 -17.21 2.19
CA MET A 488 -4.48 -15.93 2.46
C MET A 488 -3.04 -16.09 2.97
N LYS A 489 -2.82 -16.98 3.95
CA LYS A 489 -1.47 -17.25 4.49
C LYS A 489 -0.53 -17.81 3.42
N THR A 490 -1.01 -18.74 2.60
CA THR A 490 -0.24 -19.29 1.47
C THR A 490 0.17 -18.20 0.50
N PHE A 491 -0.76 -17.33 0.10
CA PHE A 491 -0.44 -16.17 -0.74
C PHE A 491 0.66 -15.31 -0.11
N LEU A 492 0.52 -14.92 1.17
CA LEU A 492 1.50 -14.10 1.87
C LEU A 492 2.89 -14.74 1.96
N SER A 493 2.98 -16.06 2.08
CA SER A 493 4.27 -16.76 2.15
C SER A 493 4.90 -17.05 0.78
N GLU A 494 4.09 -17.36 -0.22
CA GLU A 494 4.53 -17.99 -1.48
C GLU A 494 4.43 -17.09 -2.71
N HIS A 495 3.56 -16.07 -2.70
CA HIS A 495 3.26 -15.22 -3.86
C HIS A 495 3.45 -13.72 -3.58
N TYR A 496 3.23 -13.27 -2.36
CA TYR A 496 3.38 -11.86 -1.99
C TYR A 496 4.77 -11.31 -2.28
N HIS A 497 4.83 -10.18 -2.99
CA HIS A 497 6.06 -9.54 -3.48
C HIS A 497 6.94 -10.52 -4.26
N ARG A 498 6.33 -11.29 -5.17
CA ARG A 498 7.02 -12.21 -6.08
C ARG A 498 6.40 -12.13 -7.48
N PRO A 499 7.13 -12.58 -8.52
CA PRO A 499 6.61 -12.64 -9.88
C PRO A 499 5.29 -13.41 -10.03
N SER A 500 5.10 -14.45 -9.22
CA SER A 500 3.89 -15.29 -9.21
C SER A 500 2.63 -14.61 -8.65
N ASP A 501 2.70 -13.35 -8.21
CA ASP A 501 1.50 -12.53 -8.00
C ASP A 501 1.04 -11.91 -9.33
N ASP A 502 0.57 -12.78 -10.23
CA ASP A 502 0.14 -12.45 -11.59
C ASP A 502 -1.39 -12.64 -11.79
N ALA A 503 -1.87 -12.26 -12.98
CA ALA A 503 -3.29 -12.31 -13.33
C ALA A 503 -3.85 -13.71 -13.66
N ASP A 504 -2.99 -14.74 -13.70
CA ASP A 504 -3.39 -16.12 -14.02
C ASP A 504 -3.77 -16.92 -12.76
N GLN A 505 -3.60 -16.32 -11.58
CA GLN A 505 -4.15 -16.80 -10.32
C GLN A 505 -5.68 -17.00 -10.39
N THR A 506 -6.21 -17.87 -9.53
CA THR A 506 -7.66 -18.18 -9.48
C THR A 506 -8.44 -17.11 -8.71
N ILE A 507 -8.44 -15.89 -9.24
CA ILE A 507 -9.08 -14.72 -8.62
C ILE A 507 -10.61 -14.82 -8.72
N GLN A 508 -11.30 -14.61 -7.60
CA GLN A 508 -12.76 -14.67 -7.52
C GLN A 508 -13.39 -13.30 -7.86
N TYR A 509 -13.56 -13.01 -9.15
CA TYR A 509 -14.06 -11.70 -9.60
C TYR A 509 -15.50 -11.37 -9.18
N ALA A 510 -16.34 -12.38 -8.94
CA ALA A 510 -17.70 -12.16 -8.40
C ALA A 510 -17.66 -11.61 -6.96
N ASP A 511 -16.69 -12.07 -6.16
CA ASP A 511 -16.46 -11.58 -4.81
C ASP A 511 -15.85 -10.19 -4.84
N ALA A 512 -14.94 -9.93 -5.78
CA ALA A 512 -14.41 -8.58 -6.02
C ALA A 512 -15.52 -7.58 -6.39
N ALA A 513 -16.47 -7.99 -7.24
CA ALA A 513 -17.64 -7.17 -7.58
C ALA A 513 -18.55 -6.91 -6.37
N ARG A 514 -18.70 -7.89 -5.47
CA ARG A 514 -19.40 -7.72 -4.19
C ARG A 514 -18.67 -6.76 -3.26
N LEU A 515 -17.34 -6.83 -3.19
CA LEU A 515 -16.53 -5.90 -2.40
C LEU A 515 -16.58 -4.47 -2.99
N ALA A 516 -16.61 -4.31 -4.31
CA ALA A 516 -16.82 -3.01 -4.95
C ALA A 516 -18.16 -2.37 -4.55
N ARG A 517 -19.25 -3.17 -4.52
CA ARG A 517 -20.56 -2.73 -4.01
C ARG A 517 -20.50 -2.31 -2.54
N LEU A 518 -19.84 -3.10 -1.70
CA LEU A 518 -19.66 -2.76 -0.29
C LEU A 518 -18.86 -1.46 -0.13
N ASN A 519 -17.75 -1.32 -0.85
CA ASN A 519 -16.90 -0.13 -0.82
C ASN A 519 -17.70 1.13 -1.21
N ALA A 520 -18.43 1.07 -2.33
CA ALA A 520 -19.33 2.13 -2.76
C ALA A 520 -20.36 2.51 -1.68
N ASN A 521 -21.08 1.53 -1.12
CA ASN A 521 -22.10 1.74 -0.10
C ASN A 521 -21.54 2.36 1.18
N ILE A 522 -20.34 1.96 1.61
CA ILE A 522 -19.66 2.54 2.79
C ILE A 522 -19.43 4.02 2.56
N GLY A 523 -18.77 4.40 1.46
CA GLY A 523 -18.44 5.80 1.21
C GLY A 523 -19.68 6.66 0.95
N GLU A 524 -20.71 6.15 0.28
CA GLU A 524 -21.99 6.85 0.11
C GLU A 524 -22.65 7.13 1.47
N ARG A 525 -22.72 6.12 2.34
CA ARG A 525 -23.33 6.27 3.68
C ARG A 525 -22.57 7.27 4.53
N ILE A 526 -21.23 7.22 4.51
CA ILE A 526 -20.40 8.23 5.18
C ILE A 526 -20.70 9.62 4.61
N ALA A 527 -20.71 9.77 3.29
CA ALA A 527 -20.91 11.04 2.62
C ALA A 527 -22.29 11.65 2.87
N ASN A 528 -23.30 10.83 3.15
CA ASN A 528 -24.67 11.27 3.42
C ASN A 528 -25.00 11.55 4.90
N ARG A 529 -24.09 11.24 5.85
CA ARG A 529 -24.28 11.57 7.28
C ARG A 529 -24.37 13.08 7.50
N ALA A 530 -25.10 13.50 8.53
CA ALA A 530 -25.10 14.92 8.93
C ALA A 530 -23.75 15.31 9.58
N GLN A 531 -23.27 14.48 10.50
CA GLN A 531 -22.04 14.72 11.26
C GLN A 531 -20.83 14.07 10.58
N ARG A 532 -19.65 14.67 10.79
CA ARG A 532 -18.37 14.05 10.42
C ARG A 532 -18.15 12.76 11.22
N PRO A 533 -17.52 11.74 10.62
CA PRO A 533 -16.99 10.61 11.36
C PRO A 533 -15.99 11.04 12.43
N LYS A 534 -15.88 10.24 13.48
CA LYS A 534 -15.05 10.53 14.66
C LYS A 534 -14.49 9.26 15.27
N TRP A 535 -13.30 9.39 15.85
CA TRP A 535 -12.70 8.36 16.69
C TRP A 535 -13.56 8.06 17.91
N ASN A 536 -13.49 6.83 18.39
CA ASN A 536 -14.15 6.42 19.62
C ASN A 536 -13.48 7.11 20.82
N ALA A 537 -14.24 7.36 21.88
CA ALA A 537 -13.69 7.95 23.10
C ALA A 537 -12.70 6.97 23.75
N GLY A 538 -11.50 7.45 24.11
CA GLY A 538 -10.43 6.61 24.66
C GLY A 538 -9.68 5.78 23.62
N ASP A 539 -9.96 5.96 22.31
CA ASP A 539 -9.23 5.30 21.25
C ASP A 539 -7.79 5.81 21.15
N PHE A 540 -6.83 4.90 21.01
CA PHE A 540 -5.41 5.23 20.98
C PHE A 540 -5.05 6.19 19.83
N PHE A 541 -5.54 5.91 18.62
CA PHE A 541 -5.27 6.76 17.45
C PHE A 541 -6.00 8.09 17.57
N GLY A 542 -7.24 8.08 18.07
CA GLY A 542 -8.01 9.28 18.37
C GLY A 542 -7.31 10.23 19.35
N GLU A 543 -6.80 9.72 20.47
CA GLU A 543 -6.06 10.51 21.46
C GLU A 543 -4.72 11.02 20.91
N ARG A 544 -4.03 10.20 20.10
CA ARG A 544 -2.69 10.52 19.59
C ARG A 544 -2.68 11.51 18.42
N PHE A 545 -3.66 11.38 17.52
CA PHE A 545 -3.71 12.07 16.23
C PHE A 545 -4.97 12.92 16.05
N GLY A 546 -6.12 12.50 16.57
CA GLY A 546 -7.42 13.17 16.37
C GLY A 546 -7.53 14.58 16.97
N ALA A 547 -6.74 14.91 18.00
CA ALA A 547 -6.79 16.21 18.67
C ALA A 547 -5.87 17.29 18.07
N LYS A 548 -5.05 16.96 17.04
CA LYS A 548 -4.12 17.93 16.45
C LYS A 548 -4.82 18.65 15.28
N PRO A 549 -5.11 19.96 15.37
CA PRO A 549 -5.40 20.73 14.16
C PRO A 549 -4.21 20.56 13.20
N ALA A 550 -4.50 20.43 11.91
CA ALA A 550 -3.49 20.28 10.86
C ALA A 550 -2.38 21.31 11.11
N ARG A 551 -1.17 20.86 11.44
CA ARG A 551 -0.05 21.76 11.69
C ARG A 551 0.14 22.62 10.45
N GLU A 552 0.02 23.94 10.62
CA GLU A 552 0.54 24.89 9.64
C GLU A 552 2.06 24.66 9.50
N PRO A 553 2.60 24.84 8.27
CA PRO A 553 3.96 24.41 7.91
C PRO A 553 5.06 24.99 8.78
#